data_AF-A0AAN9UN37-F1
#
_entry.id   AF-A0AAN9UN37-F1
#
_cell.length_a   1.000
_cell.length_b   1.000
_cell.length_c   1.000
_cell.angle_alpha   90.00
_cell.angle_beta   90.00
_cell.angle_gamma   90.00
#
_symmetry.space_group_name_H-M   'P 1'
#
loop_
_entity.id
_entity.type
_entity.pdbx_description
1 polymer ?
#
loop_
_entity_poly.entity_id
_entity_poly.type
_entity_poly.pdbx_seq_one_letter_code
_entity_poly.pdbx_strand_id
1 'polypeptide(L)'
;MVKGYVAVNTVREEIVVAFRGSSSLRNWIADLDFVKVSCDYTAGCKVHDGFKVSWDEISEYCFALVEEAFDAHPNYTLVVTGHSLGAAVGTLAAVELRNKGYACDLYTYGSPRVGNLAFVEYVNSQAGAEYRVTHYDDPVPRLPPMSLFGYFHTSPELWLASGPDTENDYTISEIDICLGHYNTSCNAGTVGLDVEAHRHYFQYVGCGSEADESTVSLSTKRSDDGWSLWARDDVSDAELEQRLYNYTMDDIAYSRELAANGTV
;
A
#
# COMPACT_ATOMS: atom_id res chain seq x y z
N MET A 1 10.66 10.98 2.85
CA MET A 1 9.73 11.92 3.51
C MET A 1 8.33 11.75 2.99
N VAL A 2 7.50 11.07 3.77
CA VAL A 2 6.07 10.88 3.50
C VAL A 2 5.30 12.13 3.94
N LYS A 3 4.19 12.40 3.27
CA LYS A 3 3.30 13.53 3.58
C LYS A 3 1.93 12.99 3.94
N GLY A 4 1.28 13.61 4.90
CA GLY A 4 -0.07 13.27 5.31
C GLY A 4 -0.73 14.40 6.09
N TYR A 5 -1.96 14.17 6.51
CA TYR A 5 -2.71 15.08 7.37
C TYR A 5 -3.67 14.32 8.28
N VAL A 6 -4.11 14.98 9.35
CA VAL A 6 -5.26 14.59 10.17
C VAL A 6 -6.36 15.63 9.95
N ALA A 7 -7.56 15.18 9.60
CA ALA A 7 -8.71 16.06 9.36
C ALA A 7 -9.92 15.63 10.18
N VAL A 8 -10.71 16.59 10.63
CA VAL A 8 -12.00 16.34 11.29
C VAL A 8 -13.11 16.61 10.28
N ASN A 9 -13.97 15.63 10.04
CA ASN A 9 -15.15 15.76 9.22
C ASN A 9 -16.39 15.76 10.12
N THR A 10 -16.95 16.95 10.32
CA THR A 10 -18.10 17.18 11.21
C THR A 10 -19.43 16.71 10.63
N VAL A 11 -19.49 16.37 9.33
CA VAL A 11 -20.72 15.87 8.69
C VAL A 11 -20.86 14.38 8.93
N ARG A 12 -19.75 13.63 8.84
CA ARG A 12 -19.70 12.19 9.08
C ARG A 12 -19.33 11.82 10.52
N GLU A 13 -18.97 12.81 11.33
CA GLU A 13 -18.48 12.61 12.70
C GLU A 13 -17.27 11.66 12.74
N GLU A 14 -16.30 11.93 11.86
CA GLU A 14 -15.09 11.11 11.67
C GLU A 14 -13.81 11.96 11.75
N ILE A 15 -12.74 11.35 12.26
CA ILE A 15 -11.37 11.83 12.19
C ILE A 15 -10.67 11.00 11.12
N VAL A 16 -10.03 11.65 10.15
CA VAL A 16 -9.37 11.00 9.01
C VAL A 16 -7.88 11.26 9.06
N VAL A 17 -7.08 10.20 9.09
CA VAL A 17 -5.62 10.23 8.92
C VAL A 17 -5.29 9.76 7.51
N ALA A 18 -4.75 10.64 6.68
CA ALA A 18 -4.49 10.33 5.27
C ALA A 18 -3.01 10.49 4.93
N PHE A 19 -2.45 9.51 4.23
CA PHE A 19 -1.05 9.51 3.77
C PHE A 19 -0.97 9.49 2.24
N ARG A 20 -0.10 10.34 1.71
CA ARG A 20 0.16 10.47 0.27
C ARG A 20 1.19 9.44 -0.20
N GLY A 21 0.96 8.87 -1.37
CA GLY A 21 1.95 8.09 -2.12
C GLY A 21 3.13 8.88 -2.68
N SER A 22 4.07 8.14 -3.28
CA SER A 22 5.27 8.68 -3.93
C SER A 22 4.94 9.53 -5.16
N SER A 23 5.72 10.58 -5.43
CA SER A 23 5.62 11.35 -6.69
C SER A 23 6.26 10.64 -7.88
N SER A 24 6.90 9.49 -7.67
CA SER A 24 7.57 8.72 -8.71
C SER A 24 7.43 7.23 -8.45
N LEU A 25 6.24 6.70 -8.76
CA LEU A 25 5.92 5.29 -8.56
C LEU A 25 6.84 4.35 -9.35
N ARG A 26 7.05 4.65 -10.63
CA ARG A 26 7.90 3.83 -11.50
C ARG A 26 9.32 3.68 -10.95
N ASN A 27 9.89 4.75 -10.40
CA ASN A 27 11.23 4.68 -9.80
C ASN A 27 11.23 3.75 -8.58
N TRP A 28 10.20 3.83 -7.73
CA TRP A 28 10.07 2.90 -6.61
C TRP A 28 9.97 1.44 -7.08
N ILE A 29 9.23 1.16 -8.16
CA ILE A 29 9.17 -0.18 -8.76
C ILE A 29 10.53 -0.58 -9.34
N ALA A 30 11.26 0.34 -9.98
CA ALA A 30 12.57 0.05 -10.58
C ALA A 30 13.65 -0.24 -9.53
N ASP A 31 13.55 0.38 -8.34
CA ASP A 31 14.52 0.22 -7.26
C ASP A 31 14.48 -1.20 -6.65
N LEU A 32 13.32 -1.88 -6.69
CA LEU A 32 13.12 -3.27 -6.21
C LEU A 32 13.77 -3.60 -4.84
N ASP A 33 13.90 -2.60 -3.97
CA ASP A 33 14.45 -2.78 -2.63
C ASP A 33 13.38 -3.36 -1.70
N PHE A 34 13.56 -4.61 -1.30
CA PHE A 34 12.58 -5.38 -0.53
C PHE A 34 13.10 -5.80 0.85
N VAL A 35 14.05 -5.04 1.41
CA VAL A 35 14.59 -5.31 2.75
C VAL A 35 13.49 -5.23 3.82
N LYS A 36 13.45 -6.26 4.67
CA LYS A 36 12.58 -6.30 5.87
C LYS A 36 13.40 -6.08 7.13
N VAL A 37 12.82 -5.33 8.06
CA VAL A 37 13.30 -5.13 9.42
C VAL A 37 12.30 -5.68 10.43
N SER A 38 12.79 -6.04 11.62
CA SER A 38 11.93 -6.52 12.70
C SER A 38 11.01 -5.40 13.22
N CYS A 39 9.79 -5.79 13.62
CA CYS A 39 8.84 -4.95 14.33
C CYS A 39 8.43 -5.62 15.64
N ASP A 40 8.07 -4.81 16.63
CA ASP A 40 7.73 -5.28 17.97
C ASP A 40 6.20 -5.35 18.21
N TYR A 41 5.42 -5.60 17.15
CA TYR A 41 3.97 -5.74 17.25
C TYR A 41 3.53 -7.16 17.65
N THR A 42 4.22 -8.18 17.14
CA THR A 42 3.98 -9.59 17.46
C THR A 42 5.26 -10.41 17.27
N ALA A 43 5.27 -11.65 17.76
CA ALA A 43 6.42 -12.55 17.62
C ALA A 43 6.75 -12.83 16.14
N GLY A 44 8.01 -12.64 15.76
CA GLY A 44 8.47 -12.87 14.39
C GLY A 44 7.99 -11.82 13.36
N CYS A 45 7.37 -10.73 13.81
CA CYS A 45 6.92 -9.62 12.98
C CYS A 45 8.09 -8.99 12.21
N LYS A 46 7.92 -8.83 10.91
CA LYS A 46 8.83 -8.05 10.06
C LYS A 46 8.05 -7.22 9.05
N VAL A 47 8.50 -5.99 8.84
CA VAL A 47 7.92 -5.02 7.89
C VAL A 47 8.98 -4.49 6.94
N HIS A 48 8.57 -3.95 5.81
CA HIS A 48 9.47 -3.30 4.86
C HIS A 48 10.22 -2.13 5.52
N ASP A 49 11.54 -2.07 5.32
CA ASP A 49 12.42 -1.05 5.93
C ASP A 49 12.00 0.37 5.54
N GLY A 50 11.93 0.66 4.24
CA GLY A 50 11.52 1.99 3.76
C GLY A 50 10.13 2.47 4.24
N PHE A 51 9.15 1.57 4.38
CA PHE A 51 7.84 1.95 4.94
C PHE A 51 7.92 2.23 6.42
N LYS A 52 8.68 1.42 7.17
CA LYS A 52 8.91 1.64 8.60
C LYS A 52 9.62 2.96 8.86
N VAL A 53 10.73 3.22 8.16
CA VAL A 53 11.46 4.50 8.25
C VAL A 53 10.52 5.67 7.97
N SER A 54 9.71 5.56 6.91
CA SER A 54 8.76 6.61 6.55
C SER A 54 7.68 6.86 7.61
N TRP A 55 7.21 5.82 8.29
CA TRP A 55 6.25 5.93 9.38
C TRP A 55 6.92 6.51 10.64
N ASP A 56 8.07 5.97 11.03
CA ASP A 56 8.82 6.39 12.21
C ASP A 56 9.19 7.89 12.14
N GLU A 57 9.44 8.44 10.94
CA GLU A 57 9.68 9.88 10.72
C GLU A 57 8.52 10.79 11.18
N ILE A 58 7.27 10.30 11.10
CA ILE A 58 6.06 11.14 11.27
C ILE A 58 5.10 10.64 12.37
N SER A 59 5.37 9.48 12.96
CA SER A 59 4.45 8.78 13.87
C SER A 59 4.09 9.62 15.10
N GLU A 60 5.07 10.25 15.74
CA GLU A 60 4.86 11.10 16.92
C GLU A 60 3.92 12.28 16.62
N TYR A 61 4.11 12.95 15.49
CA TYR A 61 3.24 14.05 15.05
C TYR A 61 1.83 13.55 14.74
N CYS A 62 1.72 12.39 14.08
CA CYS A 62 0.43 11.78 13.79
C CYS A 62 -0.34 11.47 15.08
N PHE A 63 0.32 10.88 16.08
CA PHE A 63 -0.32 10.55 17.36
C PHE A 63 -0.80 11.78 18.11
N ALA A 64 0.02 12.83 18.17
CA ALA A 64 -0.36 14.08 18.83
C ALA A 64 -1.59 14.73 18.17
N LEU A 65 -1.65 14.73 16.84
CA LEU A 65 -2.80 15.29 16.11
C LEU A 65 -4.07 14.45 16.27
N VAL A 66 -3.95 13.13 16.33
CA VAL A 66 -5.09 12.24 16.59
C VAL A 66 -5.60 12.43 18.02
N GLU A 67 -4.71 12.52 19.00
CA GLU A 67 -5.06 12.80 20.40
C GLU A 67 -5.78 14.15 20.53
N GLU A 68 -5.25 15.22 19.92
CA GLU A 68 -5.89 16.54 19.89
C GLU A 68 -7.30 16.48 19.27
N ALA A 69 -7.46 15.74 18.17
CA ALA A 69 -8.75 15.59 17.51
C ALA A 69 -9.77 14.85 18.39
N PHE A 70 -9.34 13.81 19.12
CA PHE A 70 -10.21 13.07 20.04
C PHE A 70 -10.55 13.86 21.31
N ASP A 71 -9.64 14.69 21.81
CA ASP A 71 -9.92 15.59 22.93
C ASP A 71 -11.07 16.58 22.59
N ALA A 72 -11.09 17.05 21.34
CA ALA A 72 -12.15 17.92 20.83
C ALA A 72 -13.42 17.16 20.42
N HIS A 73 -13.28 15.91 19.94
CA HIS A 73 -14.35 15.12 19.33
C HIS A 73 -14.36 13.65 19.83
N PRO A 74 -14.63 13.40 21.12
CA PRO A 74 -14.42 12.09 21.75
C PRO A 74 -15.33 10.97 21.25
N ASN A 75 -16.43 11.31 20.57
CA ASN A 75 -17.39 10.35 20.04
C ASN A 75 -17.22 10.07 18.53
N TYR A 76 -16.22 10.68 17.88
CA TYR A 76 -16.02 10.51 16.44
C TYR A 76 -15.32 9.19 16.14
N THR A 77 -15.58 8.64 14.96
CA THR A 77 -14.86 7.46 14.47
C THR A 77 -13.47 7.84 13.94
N LEU A 78 -12.54 6.90 13.90
CA LEU A 78 -11.22 7.11 13.30
C LEU A 78 -11.08 6.28 12.03
N VAL A 79 -10.66 6.93 10.95
CA VAL A 79 -10.36 6.30 9.67
C VAL A 79 -8.92 6.61 9.30
N VAL A 80 -8.17 5.57 8.95
CA VAL A 80 -6.83 5.69 8.37
C VAL A 80 -6.92 5.34 6.89
N THR A 81 -6.32 6.15 6.03
CA THR A 81 -6.32 5.91 4.60
C THR A 81 -5.02 6.30 3.91
N GLY A 82 -4.80 5.69 2.75
CA GLY A 82 -3.70 6.05 1.87
C GLY A 82 -3.82 5.33 0.53
N HIS A 83 -3.10 5.88 -0.46
CA HIS A 83 -2.92 5.29 -1.78
C HIS A 83 -1.45 4.99 -2.01
N SER A 84 -1.14 3.92 -2.74
CA SER A 84 0.23 3.56 -3.13
C SER A 84 1.14 3.38 -1.90
N LEU A 85 2.35 3.98 -1.91
CA LEU A 85 3.23 4.06 -0.73
C LEU A 85 2.50 4.58 0.53
N GLY A 86 1.57 5.53 0.36
CA GLY A 86 0.79 6.08 1.47
C GLY A 86 -0.11 5.04 2.11
N ALA A 87 -0.61 4.07 1.35
CA ALA A 87 -1.38 2.95 1.89
C ALA A 87 -0.53 2.04 2.79
N ALA A 88 0.73 1.82 2.42
CA ALA A 88 1.67 1.03 3.23
C ALA A 88 1.96 1.70 4.57
N VAL A 89 2.22 3.01 4.55
CA VAL A 89 2.39 3.82 5.77
C VAL A 89 1.10 3.88 6.59
N GLY A 90 -0.04 4.03 5.94
CA GLY A 90 -1.36 3.99 6.58
C GLY A 90 -1.62 2.68 7.30
N THR A 91 -1.16 1.56 6.74
CA THR A 91 -1.26 0.25 7.39
C THR A 91 -0.45 0.20 8.68
N LEU A 92 0.80 0.69 8.67
CA LEU A 92 1.62 0.77 9.89
C LEU A 92 1.00 1.73 10.93
N ALA A 93 0.49 2.87 10.48
CA ALA A 93 -0.17 3.84 11.34
C ALA A 93 -1.41 3.24 12.03
N ALA A 94 -2.27 2.55 11.29
CA ALA A 94 -3.47 1.91 11.82
C ALA A 94 -3.11 0.86 12.89
N VAL A 95 -2.09 0.04 12.65
CA VAL A 95 -1.62 -0.96 13.61
C VAL A 95 -1.22 -0.32 14.93
N GLU A 96 -0.41 0.75 14.89
CA GLU A 96 0.05 1.43 16.10
C GLU A 96 -1.05 2.23 16.80
N LEU A 97 -1.96 2.85 16.05
CA LEU A 97 -3.13 3.55 16.61
C LEU A 97 -4.04 2.58 17.37
N ARG A 98 -4.31 1.40 16.79
CA ARG A 98 -5.08 0.33 17.46
C ARG A 98 -4.38 -0.18 18.70
N ASN A 99 -3.05 -0.35 18.66
CA ASN A 99 -2.27 -0.74 19.84
C ASN A 99 -2.29 0.31 20.96
N LYS A 100 -2.48 1.58 20.61
CA LYS A 100 -2.69 2.68 21.57
C LYS A 100 -4.13 2.79 22.07
N GLY A 101 -5.04 1.94 21.60
CA GLY A 101 -6.44 1.89 22.04
C GLY A 101 -7.40 2.69 21.17
N TYR A 102 -6.97 3.25 20.05
CA TYR A 102 -7.87 3.90 19.10
C TYR A 102 -8.50 2.85 18.18
N ALA A 103 -9.82 2.66 18.26
CA ALA A 103 -10.54 1.86 17.28
C ALA A 103 -10.55 2.61 15.95
N CYS A 104 -9.91 2.05 14.91
CA CYS A 104 -9.87 2.67 13.59
C CYS A 104 -10.12 1.69 12.45
N ASP A 105 -10.80 2.17 11.42
CA ASP A 105 -10.93 1.46 10.15
C ASP A 105 -9.80 1.87 9.20
N LEU A 106 -9.35 0.94 8.37
CA LEU A 106 -8.26 1.13 7.43
C LEU A 106 -8.77 0.97 5.99
N TYR A 107 -8.61 2.02 5.19
CA TYR A 107 -8.95 2.04 3.77
C TYR A 107 -7.70 2.26 2.94
N THR A 108 -7.27 1.25 2.21
CA THR A 108 -6.05 1.30 1.38
C THR A 108 -6.37 1.09 -0.09
N TYR A 109 -5.69 1.83 -0.96
CA TYR A 109 -5.88 1.77 -2.40
C TYR A 109 -4.52 1.55 -3.08
N GLY A 110 -4.39 0.50 -3.89
CA GLY A 110 -3.13 0.18 -4.56
C GLY A 110 -1.98 -0.05 -3.58
N SER A 111 -2.26 -0.63 -2.41
CA SER A 111 -1.23 -0.85 -1.40
C SER A 111 -0.25 -1.93 -1.85
N PRO A 112 1.08 -1.72 -1.71
CA PRO A 112 2.02 -2.82 -1.75
C PRO A 112 1.88 -3.70 -0.50
N ARG A 113 2.48 -4.89 -0.53
CA ARG A 113 2.61 -5.77 0.65
C ARG A 113 3.53 -5.11 1.67
N VAL A 114 3.09 -5.01 2.91
CA VAL A 114 3.78 -4.19 3.94
C VAL A 114 4.76 -5.00 4.80
N GLY A 115 4.46 -6.28 5.02
CA GLY A 115 5.27 -7.12 5.91
C GLY A 115 5.09 -8.60 5.66
N ASN A 116 5.65 -9.40 6.56
CA ASN A 116 5.56 -10.85 6.51
C ASN A 116 4.20 -11.39 7.02
N LEU A 117 4.03 -12.72 6.98
CA LEU A 117 2.78 -13.37 7.38
C LEU A 117 2.37 -13.01 8.81
N ALA A 118 3.30 -13.12 9.77
CA ALA A 118 3.06 -12.76 11.16
C ALA A 118 2.57 -11.31 11.33
N PHE A 119 3.11 -10.37 10.54
CA PHE A 119 2.64 -8.99 10.56
C PHE A 119 1.20 -8.85 10.03
N VAL A 120 0.88 -9.41 8.86
CA VAL A 120 -0.46 -9.23 8.26
C VAL A 120 -1.56 -9.99 9.02
N GLU A 121 -1.24 -11.14 9.59
CA GLU A 121 -2.14 -11.86 10.50
C GLU A 121 -2.40 -11.04 11.76
N TYR A 122 -1.37 -10.38 12.29
CA TYR A 122 -1.54 -9.49 13.43
C TYR A 122 -2.45 -8.30 13.08
N VAL A 123 -2.24 -7.64 11.93
CA VAL A 123 -3.10 -6.54 11.48
C VAL A 123 -4.57 -7.00 11.41
N ASN A 124 -4.85 -8.13 10.78
CA ASN A 124 -6.20 -8.66 10.66
C ASN A 124 -6.79 -9.24 11.95
N SER A 125 -5.96 -9.51 12.97
CA SER A 125 -6.42 -9.92 14.30
C SER A 125 -6.89 -8.74 15.16
N GLN A 126 -6.49 -7.51 14.82
CA GLN A 126 -6.89 -6.32 15.56
C GLN A 126 -8.36 -5.98 15.29
N ALA A 127 -9.01 -5.35 16.28
CA ALA A 127 -10.35 -4.81 16.09
C ALA A 127 -10.31 -3.55 15.19
N GLY A 128 -11.16 -3.55 14.17
CA GLY A 128 -11.25 -2.52 13.14
C GLY A 128 -11.58 -3.18 11.81
N ALA A 129 -12.13 -2.43 10.87
CA ALA A 129 -12.31 -2.94 9.51
C ALA A 129 -11.04 -2.71 8.68
N GLU A 130 -10.70 -3.67 7.83
CA GLU A 130 -9.69 -3.52 6.78
C GLU A 130 -10.34 -3.61 5.40
N TYR A 131 -10.24 -2.54 4.62
CA TYR A 131 -10.65 -2.47 3.24
C TYR A 131 -9.44 -2.20 2.37
N ARG A 132 -8.88 -3.28 1.79
CA ARG A 132 -7.77 -3.19 0.83
C ARG A 132 -8.31 -3.29 -0.58
N VAL A 133 -8.27 -2.18 -1.32
CA VAL A 133 -8.77 -2.07 -2.69
C VAL A 133 -7.62 -2.20 -3.69
N THR A 134 -7.79 -3.07 -4.68
CA THR A 134 -6.87 -3.27 -5.81
C THR A 134 -7.60 -3.00 -7.13
N HIS A 135 -6.90 -2.62 -8.19
CA HIS A 135 -7.51 -2.21 -9.45
C HIS A 135 -6.82 -2.87 -10.63
N TYR A 136 -7.63 -3.48 -11.50
CA TYR A 136 -7.22 -4.10 -12.75
C TYR A 136 -5.92 -4.92 -12.59
N ASP A 137 -4.90 -4.68 -13.40
CA ASP A 137 -3.57 -5.32 -13.34
C ASP A 137 -2.47 -4.44 -12.71
N ASP A 138 -2.86 -3.51 -11.82
CA ASP A 138 -1.94 -2.65 -11.07
C ASP A 138 -0.72 -3.45 -10.53
N PRO A 139 0.52 -3.05 -10.88
CA PRO A 139 1.73 -3.73 -10.44
C PRO A 139 2.08 -3.54 -8.96
N VAL A 140 1.57 -2.52 -8.29
CA VAL A 140 2.01 -2.16 -6.94
C VAL A 140 1.58 -3.19 -5.89
N PRO A 141 0.31 -3.66 -5.85
CA PRO A 141 -0.10 -4.69 -4.89
C PRO A 141 0.52 -6.06 -5.17
N ARG A 142 1.20 -6.24 -6.31
CA ARG A 142 1.98 -7.44 -6.62
C ARG A 142 3.38 -7.43 -5.98
N LEU A 143 3.76 -6.34 -5.32
CA LEU A 143 5.08 -6.13 -4.73
C LEU A 143 5.01 -5.80 -3.23
N PRO A 144 6.07 -6.08 -2.46
CA PRO A 144 7.20 -6.96 -2.81
C PRO A 144 6.77 -8.42 -3.03
N PRO A 145 7.56 -9.25 -3.76
CA PRO A 145 7.17 -10.63 -4.08
C PRO A 145 7.02 -11.53 -2.85
N MET A 146 6.03 -12.42 -2.89
CA MET A 146 5.71 -13.34 -1.80
C MET A 146 6.69 -14.51 -1.72
N SER A 147 6.98 -15.16 -2.84
CA SER A 147 7.81 -16.38 -2.93
C SER A 147 9.26 -16.14 -2.51
N LEU A 148 9.90 -15.12 -3.07
CA LEU A 148 11.32 -14.83 -2.86
C LEU A 148 11.59 -14.06 -1.57
N PHE A 149 10.65 -13.22 -1.15
CA PHE A 149 10.86 -12.31 -0.04
C PHE A 149 9.87 -12.51 1.12
N GLY A 150 8.90 -13.42 1.05
CA GLY A 150 8.01 -13.70 2.18
C GLY A 150 7.18 -12.51 2.63
N TYR A 151 6.71 -11.70 1.69
CA TYR A 151 5.75 -10.62 1.93
C TYR A 151 4.34 -11.10 1.64
N PHE A 152 3.38 -10.65 2.44
CA PHE A 152 1.99 -11.06 2.36
C PHE A 152 1.06 -9.86 2.46
N HIS A 153 -0.20 -10.05 2.11
CA HIS A 153 -1.24 -9.03 2.21
C HIS A 153 -2.16 -9.26 3.40
N THR A 154 -2.81 -8.19 3.86
CA THR A 154 -4.02 -8.31 4.68
C THR A 154 -5.19 -8.83 3.83
N SER A 155 -6.18 -9.42 4.51
CA SER A 155 -7.42 -9.96 3.95
C SER A 155 -8.63 -9.24 4.57
N PRO A 156 -9.72 -8.95 3.84
CA PRO A 156 -9.96 -9.27 2.43
C PRO A 156 -9.30 -8.28 1.44
N GLU A 157 -9.22 -8.70 0.19
CA GLU A 157 -9.06 -7.84 -0.99
C GLU A 157 -10.43 -7.49 -1.57
N LEU A 158 -10.60 -6.23 -1.96
CA LEU A 158 -11.70 -5.75 -2.81
C LEU A 158 -11.10 -5.40 -4.19
N TRP A 159 -11.26 -6.29 -5.16
CA TRP A 159 -10.64 -6.16 -6.47
C TRP A 159 -11.61 -5.59 -7.50
N LEU A 160 -11.20 -4.49 -8.11
CA LEU A 160 -11.89 -3.84 -9.22
C LEU A 160 -11.38 -4.46 -10.54
N ALA A 161 -12.02 -5.55 -10.97
CA ALA A 161 -11.45 -6.45 -11.98
C ALA A 161 -11.83 -6.12 -13.45
N SER A 162 -12.99 -5.53 -13.65
CA SER A 162 -13.59 -5.31 -14.98
C SER A 162 -13.30 -3.91 -15.54
N GLY A 163 -13.41 -3.75 -16.86
CA GLY A 163 -13.27 -2.45 -17.52
C GLY A 163 -11.84 -2.18 -18.03
N PRO A 164 -11.61 -0.99 -18.62
CA PRO A 164 -10.26 -0.52 -18.94
C PRO A 164 -9.45 -0.18 -17.67
N ASP A 165 -8.14 -0.03 -17.85
CA ASP A 165 -7.17 0.46 -16.85
C ASP A 165 -7.47 1.87 -16.29
N THR A 166 -8.38 2.60 -16.93
CA THR A 166 -8.88 3.92 -16.46
C THR A 166 -10.32 3.87 -15.93
N GLU A 167 -10.89 2.69 -15.70
CA GLU A 167 -12.26 2.57 -15.19
C GLU A 167 -12.37 3.15 -13.77
N ASN A 168 -13.45 3.88 -13.52
CA ASN A 168 -13.72 4.51 -12.23
C ASN A 168 -15.16 4.25 -11.76
N ASP A 169 -16.05 3.90 -12.68
CA ASP A 169 -17.47 3.74 -12.41
C ASP A 169 -17.79 2.26 -12.16
N TYR A 170 -17.50 1.81 -10.94
CA TYR A 170 -17.82 0.46 -10.48
C TYR A 170 -19.12 0.41 -9.69
N THR A 171 -19.95 -0.59 -9.98
CA THR A 171 -21.07 -0.99 -9.13
C THR A 171 -20.63 -2.00 -8.08
N ILE A 172 -21.41 -2.14 -6.99
CA ILE A 172 -21.11 -3.11 -5.91
C ILE A 172 -20.99 -4.55 -6.45
N SER A 173 -21.77 -4.91 -7.47
CA SER A 173 -21.74 -6.25 -8.08
C SER A 173 -20.50 -6.53 -8.93
N GLU A 174 -19.71 -5.50 -9.26
CA GLU A 174 -18.48 -5.63 -10.07
C GLU A 174 -17.22 -5.69 -9.21
N ILE A 175 -17.36 -5.63 -7.89
CA ILE A 175 -16.24 -5.72 -6.94
C ILE A 175 -16.08 -7.18 -6.51
N ASP A 176 -14.96 -7.79 -6.91
CA ASP A 176 -14.61 -9.15 -6.51
C ASP A 176 -13.99 -9.15 -5.10
N ILE A 177 -14.38 -10.11 -4.26
CA ILE A 177 -13.85 -10.25 -2.89
C ILE A 177 -12.90 -11.45 -2.84
N CYS A 178 -11.65 -11.20 -2.51
CA CYS A 178 -10.61 -12.22 -2.49
C CYS A 178 -10.08 -12.39 -1.06
N LEU A 179 -10.19 -13.61 -0.54
CA LEU A 179 -9.82 -13.93 0.85
C LEU A 179 -8.45 -14.58 0.92
N GLY A 180 -7.74 -14.33 2.02
CA GLY A 180 -6.48 -14.98 2.37
C GLY A 180 -5.24 -14.14 2.08
N HIS A 181 -4.17 -14.37 2.85
CA HIS A 181 -2.95 -13.56 2.84
C HIS A 181 -2.01 -13.80 1.64
N TYR A 182 -2.22 -14.92 0.95
CA TYR A 182 -1.40 -15.40 -0.18
C TYR A 182 -2.25 -15.73 -1.41
N ASN A 183 -3.45 -15.15 -1.52
CA ASN A 183 -4.35 -15.38 -2.64
C ASN A 183 -3.81 -14.74 -3.92
N THR A 184 -3.77 -15.52 -5.01
CA THR A 184 -3.31 -15.10 -6.35
C THR A 184 -4.39 -15.22 -7.43
N SER A 185 -5.67 -15.39 -7.06
CA SER A 185 -6.79 -15.43 -8.00
C SER A 185 -7.27 -14.05 -8.47
N CYS A 186 -6.78 -12.98 -7.85
CA CYS A 186 -7.17 -11.58 -8.11
C CYS A 186 -5.96 -10.75 -8.57
N ASN A 187 -5.80 -9.50 -8.13
CA ASN A 187 -4.73 -8.61 -8.63
C ASN A 187 -3.34 -9.25 -8.54
N ALA A 188 -3.05 -9.98 -7.45
CA ALA A 188 -1.76 -10.66 -7.27
C ALA A 188 -1.39 -11.69 -8.36
N GLY A 189 -2.37 -12.19 -9.14
CA GLY A 189 -2.16 -13.11 -10.27
C GLY A 189 -2.06 -12.42 -11.64
N THR A 190 -2.19 -11.09 -11.70
CA THR A 190 -2.08 -10.32 -12.95
C THR A 190 -0.63 -10.07 -13.34
N VAL A 191 -0.39 -9.73 -14.61
CA VAL A 191 0.94 -9.53 -15.19
C VAL A 191 1.02 -8.17 -15.91
N GLY A 192 2.22 -7.74 -16.27
CA GLY A 192 2.45 -6.47 -16.96
C GLY A 192 3.00 -5.37 -16.05
N LEU A 193 3.17 -4.17 -16.60
CA LEU A 193 3.61 -2.94 -15.92
C LEU A 193 2.60 -1.81 -16.16
N ASP A 194 1.32 -2.07 -15.85
CA ASP A 194 0.27 -1.07 -16.02
C ASP A 194 0.28 -0.04 -14.88
N VAL A 195 1.10 0.99 -15.06
CA VAL A 195 1.17 2.11 -14.11
C VAL A 195 -0.05 3.03 -14.18
N GLU A 196 -0.90 2.90 -15.20
CA GLU A 196 -2.11 3.71 -15.37
C GLU A 196 -3.26 3.14 -14.55
N ALA A 197 -3.39 1.82 -14.50
CA ALA A 197 -4.28 1.12 -13.56
C ALA A 197 -4.03 1.54 -12.11
N HIS A 198 -2.78 1.78 -11.72
CA HIS A 198 -2.44 2.25 -10.38
C HIS A 198 -2.94 3.67 -10.06
N ARG A 199 -3.26 4.48 -11.07
CA ARG A 199 -3.72 5.86 -10.90
C ARG A 199 -5.23 5.98 -10.75
N HIS A 200 -5.97 4.89 -10.95
CA HIS A 200 -7.43 4.89 -10.97
C HIS A 200 -7.99 4.03 -9.85
N TYR A 201 -8.71 4.67 -8.93
CA TYR A 201 -9.41 4.03 -7.82
C TYR A 201 -10.72 4.77 -7.53
N PHE A 202 -11.76 4.47 -8.32
CA PHE A 202 -13.04 5.19 -8.37
C PHE A 202 -12.95 6.65 -8.86
N GLN A 203 -11.74 7.12 -9.10
CA GLN A 203 -11.36 8.38 -9.71
C GLN A 203 -9.86 8.34 -10.02
N TYR A 204 -9.38 9.29 -10.81
CA TYR A 204 -7.95 9.57 -10.90
C TYR A 204 -7.40 10.04 -9.54
N VAL A 205 -6.42 9.32 -9.00
CA VAL A 205 -5.78 9.59 -7.71
C VAL A 205 -4.52 10.42 -7.91
N GLY A 206 -4.74 11.72 -8.16
CA GLY A 206 -3.67 12.71 -8.29
C GLY A 206 -4.12 14.11 -7.88
N CYS A 207 -3.16 15.03 -7.74
CA CYS A 207 -3.43 16.43 -7.43
C CYS A 207 -3.00 17.31 -8.61
N GLY A 208 -3.95 17.58 -9.49
CA GLY A 208 -3.82 18.33 -10.75
C GLY A 208 -5.01 18.02 -11.67
N SER A 209 -5.46 18.98 -12.48
CA SER A 209 -6.47 18.68 -13.50
C SER A 209 -5.86 17.77 -14.58
N GLU A 210 -6.63 16.82 -15.12
CA GLU A 210 -6.27 15.97 -16.27
C GLU A 210 -5.62 16.75 -17.45
N ALA A 211 -5.90 18.06 -17.54
CA ALA A 211 -5.42 18.96 -18.58
C ALA A 211 -3.99 19.53 -18.42
N ASP A 212 -3.28 19.30 -17.30
CA ASP A 212 -1.99 19.97 -17.01
C ASP A 212 -0.76 19.03 -17.03
N GLU A 213 -0.86 17.85 -17.65
CA GLU A 213 0.29 16.93 -17.79
C GLU A 213 1.18 17.23 -19.01
N SER A 214 0.78 18.12 -19.93
CA SER A 214 1.62 18.47 -21.09
C SER A 214 2.84 19.35 -20.75
N THR A 215 3.00 19.77 -19.50
CA THR A 215 4.11 20.62 -19.06
C THR A 215 4.78 20.21 -17.75
N VAL A 216 4.65 18.95 -17.30
CA VAL A 216 5.49 18.45 -16.20
C VAL A 216 6.91 18.24 -16.71
N SER A 217 7.68 19.33 -16.76
CA SER A 217 9.11 19.29 -16.94
C SER A 217 9.71 18.41 -15.85
N LEU A 218 10.36 17.31 -16.26
CA LEU A 218 11.26 16.52 -15.44
C LEU A 218 12.29 17.44 -14.81
N SER A 219 12.04 17.92 -13.58
CA SER A 219 13.05 18.66 -12.84
C SER A 219 14.07 17.63 -12.33
N THR A 220 15.19 17.54 -13.03
CA THR A 220 16.42 16.98 -12.49
C THR A 220 16.84 17.87 -11.31
N LYS A 221 16.56 17.46 -10.08
CA LYS A 221 17.03 18.20 -8.91
C LYS A 221 18.38 17.67 -8.45
N ARG A 222 19.37 18.57 -8.60
CA ARG A 222 20.57 18.83 -7.78
C ARG A 222 20.98 17.71 -6.81
N SER A 223 22.10 17.08 -7.17
CA SER A 223 23.10 16.53 -6.25
C SER A 223 23.41 17.53 -5.13
N ASP A 224 23.35 17.12 -3.86
CA ASP A 224 24.19 17.67 -2.77
C ASP A 224 24.02 16.83 -1.48
N ASP A 225 24.46 15.57 -1.51
CA ASP A 225 24.77 14.77 -0.31
C ASP A 225 25.55 13.50 -0.70
N GLY A 226 26.86 13.57 -0.49
CA GLY A 226 27.84 12.55 -0.85
C GLY A 226 27.75 11.28 0.01
N TRP A 227 26.88 10.37 -0.38
CA TRP A 227 26.96 8.93 -0.07
C TRP A 227 26.56 8.10 -1.30
N SER A 228 27.39 8.15 -2.34
CA SER A 228 27.22 7.34 -3.57
C SER A 228 27.81 5.94 -3.39
N LEU A 229 26.99 4.97 -3.01
CA LEU A 229 27.31 3.53 -3.15
C LEU A 229 26.42 2.80 -4.19
N TRP A 230 25.54 3.51 -4.89
CA TRP A 230 24.52 2.91 -5.77
C TRP A 230 24.49 3.71 -7.07
N ALA A 231 25.32 3.30 -8.03
CA ALA A 231 25.16 3.74 -9.41
C ALA A 231 23.79 3.26 -9.89
N ARG A 232 22.94 4.21 -10.27
CA ARG A 232 21.57 4.00 -10.75
C ARG A 232 21.65 3.25 -12.08
N ASP A 233 21.25 1.99 -12.10
CA ASP A 233 21.00 1.29 -13.36
C ASP A 233 19.59 1.67 -13.83
N ASP A 234 19.50 2.46 -14.91
CA ASP A 234 18.23 2.79 -15.56
C ASP A 234 17.67 1.52 -16.23
N VAL A 235 16.92 0.70 -15.48
CA VAL A 235 16.24 -0.50 -15.98
C VAL A 235 15.16 -0.09 -17.00
N SER A 236 15.17 -0.71 -18.19
CA SER A 236 14.17 -0.45 -19.23
C SER A 236 12.78 -0.99 -18.84
N ASP A 237 11.70 -0.45 -19.42
CA ASP A 237 10.34 -0.95 -19.16
C ASP A 237 10.17 -2.42 -19.47
N ALA A 238 10.71 -2.87 -20.61
CA ALA A 238 10.62 -4.27 -21.01
C ALA A 238 11.37 -5.19 -20.03
N GLU A 239 12.50 -4.73 -19.49
CA GLU A 239 13.25 -5.48 -18.48
C GLU A 239 12.50 -5.49 -17.14
N LEU A 240 11.92 -4.36 -16.74
CA LEU A 240 11.13 -4.26 -15.51
C LEU A 240 9.88 -5.13 -15.58
N GLU A 241 9.13 -5.05 -16.67
CA GLU A 241 7.95 -5.88 -16.94
C GLU A 241 8.32 -7.37 -16.90
N GLN A 242 9.43 -7.77 -17.51
CA GLN A 242 9.89 -9.16 -17.47
C GLN A 242 10.25 -9.62 -16.05
N ARG A 243 10.86 -8.75 -15.24
CA ARG A 243 11.14 -9.05 -13.82
C ARG A 243 9.85 -9.22 -13.03
N LEU A 244 8.89 -8.31 -13.19
CA LEU A 244 7.59 -8.38 -12.54
C LEU A 244 6.82 -9.65 -12.96
N TYR A 245 6.86 -10.00 -14.24
CA TYR A 245 6.26 -11.23 -14.75
C TYR A 245 6.84 -12.46 -14.03
N ASN A 246 8.17 -12.55 -13.90
CA ASN A 246 8.82 -13.66 -13.21
C ASN A 246 8.38 -13.75 -11.74
N TYR A 247 8.36 -12.61 -11.03
CA TYR A 247 7.89 -12.57 -9.64
C TYR A 247 6.44 -13.02 -9.50
N THR A 248 5.54 -12.56 -10.37
CA THR A 248 4.14 -13.00 -10.37
C THR A 248 4.03 -14.51 -10.58
N MET A 249 4.75 -15.06 -11.55
CA MET A 249 4.68 -16.50 -11.85
C MET A 249 5.22 -17.36 -10.69
N ASP A 250 6.29 -16.92 -10.04
CA ASP A 250 6.84 -17.56 -8.84
C ASP A 250 5.85 -17.47 -7.66
N ASP A 251 5.20 -16.32 -7.47
CA ASP A 251 4.17 -16.11 -6.45
C ASP A 251 2.93 -16.99 -6.68
N ILE A 252 2.48 -17.15 -7.92
CA ILE A 252 1.37 -18.05 -8.28
C ILE A 252 1.75 -19.51 -7.95
N ALA A 253 2.97 -19.94 -8.28
CA ALA A 253 3.43 -21.29 -7.95
C ALA A 253 3.48 -21.50 -6.42
N TYR A 254 4.08 -20.56 -5.70
CA TYR A 254 4.23 -20.61 -4.25
C TYR A 254 2.86 -20.58 -3.52
N SER A 255 1.91 -19.77 -4.00
CA SER A 255 0.53 -19.73 -3.50
C SER A 255 -0.14 -21.10 -3.56
N ARG A 256 0.05 -21.84 -4.65
CA ARG A 256 -0.49 -23.20 -4.81
C ARG A 256 0.18 -24.20 -3.86
N GLU A 257 1.48 -24.06 -3.64
CA GLU A 257 2.22 -24.90 -2.68
C GLU A 257 1.75 -24.68 -1.24
N LEU A 258 1.56 -23.42 -0.83
CA LEU A 258 1.00 -23.07 0.48
C LEU A 258 -0.40 -23.66 0.67
N ALA A 259 -1.27 -23.52 -0.33
CA ALA A 259 -2.62 -24.08 -0.30
C ALA A 259 -2.63 -25.62 -0.23
N ALA A 260 -1.70 -26.30 -0.92
CA ALA A 260 -1.62 -27.75 -0.94
C ALA A 260 -1.09 -28.34 0.38
N ASN A 261 -0.17 -27.64 1.05
CA ASN A 261 0.48 -28.12 2.27
C ASN A 261 -0.34 -27.87 3.55
N GLY A 262 -1.54 -27.26 3.45
CA GLY A 262 -2.40 -26.96 4.59
C GLY A 262 -1.70 -26.11 5.67
N THR A 263 -0.66 -25.38 5.28
CA THR A 263 0.16 -24.59 6.20
C THR A 263 -0.51 -23.24 6.34
N VAL A 264 -1.16 -23.04 7.48
CA VAL A 264 -1.53 -21.74 8.04
C VAL A 264 -0.80 -21.65 9.37
#